data_AF-X1TPT9-F1
#
_entry.id   AF-X1TPT9-F1
#
_cell.length_a   1.000
_cell.length_b   1.000
_cell.length_c   1.000
_cell.angle_alpha   90.00
_cell.angle_beta   90.00
_cell.angle_gamma   90.00
#
_symmetry.space_group_name_H-M   'P 1'
#
loop_
_entity.id
_entity.type
_entity.pdbx_description
1 polymer ?
#
loop_
_entity_poly.entity_id
_entity_poly.type
_entity_poly.pdbx_seq_one_letter_code
_entity_poly.pdbx_strand_id
1 'polypeptide(L)' 'MNNFQRGEKLLSEAESISRELTNLFEKNLPNLTVRRAQEVVEVSLKALLKMMGIEYPKVD' A
#
# COMPACT_ATOMS: atom_id res chain seq x y z
N MET A 1 -17.28 3.16 10.62
CA MET A 1 -15.88 3.57 10.38
C MET A 1 -15.90 4.63 9.29
N ASN A 2 -15.42 5.84 9.57
CA ASN A 2 -15.43 6.92 8.57
C ASN A 2 -14.37 6.67 7.48
N ASN A 3 -14.40 7.46 6.41
CA ASN A 3 -13.44 7.34 5.30
C ASN A 3 -11.98 7.52 5.74
N PHE A 4 -11.74 8.40 6.71
CA PHE A 4 -10.41 8.63 7.28
C PHE A 4 -9.86 7.37 7.96
N GLN A 5 -10.63 6.76 8.87
CA GLN A 5 -10.27 5.52 9.57
C GLN A 5 -10.06 4.34 8.60
N ARG A 6 -10.80 4.29 7.49
CA ARG A 6 -10.58 3.30 6.42
C ARG A 6 -9.24 3.55 5.72
N GLY A 7 -8.91 4.81 5.47
CA GLY A 7 -7.59 5.20 4.95
C GLY A 7 -6.47 4.87 5.92
N GLU A 8 -6.62 5.09 7.22
CA GLU A 8 -5.60 4.74 8.22
C GLU A 8 -5.27 3.25 8.20
N LYS A 9 -6.28 2.39 8.08
CA LYS A 9 -6.05 0.95 7.95
C LYS A 9 -5.24 0.60 6.69
N LEU A 10 -5.52 1.25 5.57
CA LEU A 10 -4.74 1.07 4.34
C LEU A 10 -3.30 1.57 4.52
N LEU A 11 -3.06 2.68 5.23
CA LEU A 11 -1.69 3.11 5.54
C LEU A 11 -0.95 2.08 6.41
N SER A 12 -1.58 1.53 7.44
CA SER A 12 -0.96 0.48 8.27
C SER A 12 -0.65 -0.79 7.46
N GLU A 13 -1.47 -1.11 6.45
CA GLU A 13 -1.21 -2.18 5.50
C GLU A 13 0.01 -1.87 4.62
N ALA A 14 0.08 -0.66 4.05
CA ALA A 14 1.23 -0.21 3.26
C ALA A 14 2.54 -0.24 4.07
N GLU A 15 2.52 0.15 5.35
CA GLU A 15 3.67 0.05 6.25
C GLU A 15 4.11 -1.40 6.48
N SER A 16 3.16 -2.32 6.56
CA SER A 16 3.46 -3.75 6.72
C SER A 16 4.08 -4.34 5.45
N ILE A 17 3.56 -3.97 4.27
CA ILE A 17 4.13 -4.35 2.98
C ILE A 17 5.54 -3.74 2.82
N SER A 18 5.75 -2.49 3.26
CA SER A 18 7.05 -1.84 3.19
C SER A 18 8.11 -2.54 4.06
N ARG A 19 7.72 -3.13 5.18
CA ARG A 19 8.63 -3.95 5.99
C ARG A 19 8.99 -5.26 5.30
N GLU A 20 8.04 -5.89 4.62
CA GLU A 20 8.31 -7.08 3.79
C GLU A 20 9.24 -6.75 2.62
N LEU A 21 9.03 -5.61 1.96
CA LEU A 21 9.88 -5.11 0.88
C LEU A 21 11.36 -5.04 1.30
N THR A 22 11.65 -4.49 2.47
CA THR A 22 13.03 -4.41 2.99
C THR A 22 13.66 -5.80 3.11
N ASN A 23 12.92 -6.77 3.68
CA ASN A 23 13.42 -8.13 3.82
C ASN A 23 13.68 -8.81 2.46
N LEU A 24 12.86 -8.54 1.45
CA LEU A 24 13.04 -9.10 0.11
C LEU A 24 14.22 -8.48 -0.63
N PHE A 25 14.42 -7.17 -0.44
CA PHE A 25 15.57 -6.46 -0.97
C PHE A 25 16.87 -7.01 -0.39
N GLU A 26 16.94 -7.19 0.93
CA GLU A 26 18.10 -7.77 1.62
C GLU A 26 18.40 -9.21 1.18
N LYS A 27 17.37 -9.99 0.83
CA LYS A 27 17.51 -11.36 0.28
C LYS A 27 17.89 -11.40 -1.20
N ASN A 28 18.11 -10.25 -1.84
CA ASN A 28 18.43 -10.12 -3.25
C ASN A 28 17.41 -10.81 -4.17
N LEU A 29 16.12 -10.61 -3.89
CA LEU A 29 15.00 -11.15 -4.67
C LEU A 29 14.35 -10.02 -5.50
N PRO A 30 14.95 -9.59 -6.62
CA PRO A 30 14.58 -8.35 -7.32
C PRO A 30 13.14 -8.36 -7.86
N ASN A 31 12.68 -9.48 -8.42
CA ASN A 31 11.32 -9.59 -8.97
C ASN A 31 10.24 -9.37 -7.89
N LEU A 32 10.46 -9.92 -6.70
CA LEU A 32 9.53 -9.77 -5.57
C LEU A 32 9.63 -8.37 -4.95
N THR A 33 10.85 -7.82 -4.89
CA THR A 33 11.10 -6.46 -4.41
C THR A 33 10.33 -5.44 -5.24
N VAL A 34 10.42 -5.49 -6.57
CA VAL A 34 9.69 -4.56 -7.44
C VAL A 34 8.18 -4.67 -7.25
N ARG A 35 7.66 -5.90 -7.16
CA ARG A 35 6.22 -6.13 -6.94
C ARG A 35 5.73 -5.53 -5.62
N ARG A 36 6.47 -5.76 -4.52
CA ARG A 36 6.10 -5.19 -3.22
C ARG A 36 6.23 -3.67 -3.20
N ALA A 37 7.21 -3.10 -3.88
CA ALA A 37 7.33 -1.66 -4.01
C ALA A 37 6.12 -1.04 -4.74
N GLN A 38 5.66 -1.66 -5.83
CA GLN A 38 4.45 -1.24 -6.53
C GLN A 38 3.22 -1.29 -5.61
N GLU A 39 3.09 -2.36 -4.84
CA GLU A 39 1.98 -2.56 -3.90
C GLU A 39 1.96 -1.52 -2.76
N VAL A 40 3.13 -1.17 -2.20
CA VAL A 40 3.24 -0.08 -1.22
C VAL A 40 2.68 1.22 -1.81
N VAL A 41 3.13 1.61 -3.01
CA VAL A 41 2.67 2.84 -3.66
C VAL A 41 1.17 2.81 -3.93
N GLU A 42 0.66 1.69 -4.44
CA GLU A 42 -0.75 1.52 -4.74
C GLU A 42 -1.63 1.65 -3.48
N VAL A 43 -1.28 0.95 -2.41
CA VAL A 43 -2.05 0.96 -1.16
C VAL A 43 -1.96 2.32 -0.48
N SER A 44 -0.78 2.96 -0.47
CA SER A 44 -0.62 4.32 0.06
C SER A 44 -1.47 5.34 -0.71
N LEU A 45 -1.50 5.26 -2.04
CA LEU A 45 -2.35 6.14 -2.85
C LEU A 45 -3.83 5.91 -2.56
N LYS A 46 -4.28 4.64 -2.53
CA LYS A 46 -5.66 4.28 -2.18
C LYS A 46 -6.05 4.82 -0.81
N ALA A 47 -5.14 4.75 0.17
CA ALA A 47 -5.35 5.27 1.51
C ALA A 47 -5.60 6.78 1.50
N LEU A 48 -4.73 7.55 0.84
CA LEU A 48 -4.85 9.01 0.73
C LEU A 48 -6.15 9.41 0.02
N LEU A 49 -6.45 8.80 -1.12
CA LEU A 49 -7.69 9.05 -1.86
C LEU A 49 -8.90 8.76 -0.97
N LYS A 50 -8.87 7.66 -0.20
CA LYS A 50 -9.95 7.32 0.72
C LYS A 50 -10.11 8.36 1.83
N MET A 51 -9.01 8.82 2.45
CA MET A 51 -9.03 9.87 3.46
C MET A 51 -9.60 11.19 2.92
N MET A 52 -9.27 11.53 1.67
CA MET A 52 -9.76 12.72 0.97
C MET A 52 -11.22 12.60 0.51
N GLY A 53 -11.86 11.44 0.69
CA GLY A 53 -13.22 11.18 0.21
C GLY A 53 -13.32 11.03 -1.31
N ILE A 54 -12.20 10.81 -1.99
CA ILE A 54 -12.15 10.59 -3.44
C ILE A 54 -12.40 9.11 -3.72
N GLU A 55 -13.39 8.83 -4.55
CA GLU A 55 -13.63 7.48 -5.08
C GLU A 55 -12.70 7.22 -6.28
N TYR A 56 -12.10 6.04 -6.31
CA TYR A 56 -11.26 5.58 -7.41
C TYR A 56 -11.88 4.32 -8.03
N PRO A 57 -11.68 4.08 -9.34
CA PRO A 57 -12.17 2.88 -9.98
C PRO A 57 -11.58 1.65 -9.29
N LYS A 58 -12.45 0.70 -8.93
CA LYS A 58 -12.01 -0.65 -8.59
C LYS A 58 -11.80 -1.36 -9.92
N VAL A 59 -10.57 -1.76 -10.18
CA VAL A 59 -10.27 -2.64 -11.31
C VAL A 59 -10.59 -4.05 -10.82
N ASP A 60 -11.64 -4.65 -11.39
CA ASP A 60 -12.03 -6.05 -11.15
C ASP A 60 -11.06 -7.03 -11.82
#